data_AF-A0A2G5VDU2-F1
#
_entry.id   AF-A0A2G5VDU2-F1
#
_cell.length_a   1.000
_cell.length_b   1.000
_cell.length_c   1.000
_cell.angle_alpha   90.00
_cell.angle_beta   90.00
_cell.angle_gamma   90.00
#
_symmetry.space_group_name_H-M   'P 1'
#
loop_
_entity.id
_entity.type
_entity.pdbx_description
1 polymer ?
#
loop_
_entity_poly.entity_id
_entity_poly.type
_entity_poly.pdbx_seq_one_letter_code
_entity_poly.pdbx_strand_id
1 'polypeptide(L)'
;MDIDHIKTVEILAAKASSWGLPEDVTEPETHLEEEEDFELISAGLDNVKKREKELSELQFPPEITVIRANMKKYRILQKQIDLLRETMGELREAYESVSSRTCSLHDACDRALAEQTSLSTGSQLIKTNLYYFKQADVIMKKLSVAKLMVTGHSFAAILVSIDECLTYLRGHPEYKESEHYISKFEQCLSRAMTWVRVAVLAELDTCFNDVKNRQAQLEADYEKIGRGGQDEDTFALLYGVFASKAAVVKASINVVEQRFAVVPEFEEMLAECQYAYFAKRHLLLGPILESTLSNLSTTHAESTCRLTRDACTFMLRTCDDEYRLYRQFFVTRNGNDERKASMDGRISPAMSTITSVFTSTHPPQQVHPFETFAEQMCRTLYDMLRPRIVHNPHLETLAELCTMIKVEMIENRCSPQMVASILGDDASQDPNVAGLNPRAGFVAVMGELVGDIAERIVHRAGLYAQNDIGAYRPAPGDIAYPQMLQMIRKIENEEKEKNQKEGVEDKVDTATAIDQHCLWYPTVRRTVLCLSKIFPCLDVSLF
;
A
#
# COMPACT_ATOMS: atom_id res chain seq x y z
N MET A 1 -12.51 52.03 0.32
CA MET A 1 -13.51 52.47 1.33
C MET A 1 -12.83 52.83 2.64
N ASP A 2 -11.81 52.10 3.06
CA ASP A 2 -11.16 52.29 4.38
C ASP A 2 -10.56 53.69 4.61
N ILE A 3 -10.03 54.33 3.56
CA ILE A 3 -9.42 55.67 3.63
C ILE A 3 -10.45 56.75 4.04
N ASP A 4 -11.70 56.64 3.58
CA ASP A 4 -12.75 57.60 3.92
C ASP A 4 -13.33 57.32 5.32
N HIS A 5 -13.36 56.04 5.74
CA HIS A 5 -13.77 55.68 7.09
C HIS A 5 -12.77 56.18 8.14
N ILE A 6 -11.46 56.04 7.89
CA ILE A 6 -10.40 56.55 8.77
C ILE A 6 -10.50 58.07 8.91
N LYS A 7 -10.62 58.82 7.80
CA LYS A 7 -10.81 60.28 7.86
C LYS A 7 -12.08 60.69 8.61
N THR A 8 -13.17 59.95 8.46
CA THR A 8 -14.43 60.25 9.17
C THR A 8 -14.26 60.03 10.68
N VAL A 9 -13.58 58.95 11.08
CA VAL A 9 -13.24 58.66 12.49
C VAL A 9 -12.26 59.70 13.05
N GLU A 10 -11.24 60.13 12.31
CA GLU A 10 -10.32 61.21 12.71
C GLU A 10 -11.06 62.53 12.93
N ILE A 11 -11.98 62.91 12.03
CA ILE A 11 -12.78 64.14 12.15
C ILE A 11 -13.73 64.08 13.36
N LEU A 12 -14.28 62.91 13.68
CA LEU A 12 -15.13 62.69 14.85
C LEU A 12 -14.30 62.70 16.15
N ALA A 13 -13.14 62.03 16.18
CA ALA A 13 -12.23 62.03 17.32
C ALA A 13 -11.66 63.43 17.62
N ALA A 14 -11.29 64.19 16.58
CA ALA A 14 -10.82 65.57 16.71
C ALA A 14 -11.93 66.55 17.14
N LYS A 15 -13.22 66.19 16.96
CA LYS A 15 -14.35 66.93 17.55
C LYS A 15 -14.66 66.47 18.97
N ALA A 16 -14.55 65.19 19.29
CA ALA A 16 -14.75 64.67 20.64
C ALA A 16 -13.70 65.23 21.63
N SER A 17 -12.45 65.38 21.20
CA SER A 17 -11.38 65.93 22.04
C SER A 17 -11.53 67.41 22.42
N SER A 18 -12.42 68.16 21.77
CA SER A 18 -12.77 69.54 22.16
C SER A 18 -13.99 69.64 23.09
N TRP A 19 -14.57 68.50 23.48
CA TRP A 19 -15.73 68.39 24.38
C TRP A 19 -15.38 67.73 25.74
N GLY A 20 -14.08 67.58 26.03
CA GLY A 20 -13.62 67.08 27.33
C GLY A 20 -13.93 68.06 28.47
N LEU A 21 -14.88 67.70 29.33
CA LEU A 21 -14.89 68.16 30.73
C LEU A 21 -13.63 67.61 31.43
N PRO A 22 -13.03 68.35 32.40
CA PRO A 22 -11.89 67.84 33.16
C PRO A 22 -12.31 66.66 34.05
N GLU A 23 -11.52 65.59 34.07
CA GLU A 23 -11.67 64.50 35.04
C GLU A 23 -11.13 64.91 36.43
N ASP A 24 -11.77 64.38 37.46
CA ASP A 24 -11.43 64.42 38.89
C ASP A 24 -11.06 65.78 39.53
N VAL A 25 -12.08 66.40 40.13
CA VAL A 25 -11.92 67.01 41.46
C VAL A 25 -12.75 66.18 42.45
N THR A 26 -12.04 65.63 43.42
CA THR A 26 -12.54 64.84 44.56
C THR A 26 -13.81 65.40 45.20
N GLU A 27 -14.77 64.54 45.52
CA GLU A 27 -15.92 64.87 46.38
C GLU A 27 -15.49 65.52 47.70
N PRO A 28 -16.12 66.63 48.09
CA PRO A 28 -16.44 66.89 49.48
C PRO A 28 -17.96 66.84 49.69
N GLU A 29 -18.31 66.42 50.90
CA GLU A 29 -19.62 66.31 51.53
C GLU A 29 -20.75 67.19 50.95
N THR A 30 -21.89 66.55 50.70
CA THR A 30 -23.16 67.15 50.26
C THR A 30 -23.57 68.35 51.12
N HIS A 31 -23.39 69.56 50.60
CA HIS A 31 -24.04 70.77 51.08
C HIS A 31 -25.00 71.30 50.01
N LEU A 32 -26.30 71.27 50.33
CA LEU A 32 -27.42 71.65 49.47
C LEU A 32 -27.58 73.18 49.41
N GLU A 33 -26.55 73.91 48.96
CA GLU A 33 -26.51 75.38 49.10
C GLU A 33 -26.64 76.14 47.76
N GLU A 34 -26.47 75.50 46.58
CA GLU A 34 -26.60 76.20 45.28
C GLU A 34 -28.05 76.49 44.85
N GLU A 35 -29.05 75.70 45.28
CA GLU A 35 -30.47 76.09 45.11
C GLU A 35 -30.88 77.14 46.15
N GLU A 36 -30.39 77.05 47.39
CA GLU A 36 -30.66 78.06 48.43
C GLU A 36 -30.13 79.44 48.04
N ASP A 37 -28.90 79.56 47.51
CA ASP A 37 -28.36 80.83 47.03
C ASP A 37 -29.19 81.42 45.88
N PHE A 38 -29.71 80.58 44.97
CA PHE A 38 -30.56 81.04 43.87
C PHE A 38 -31.96 81.48 44.36
N GLU A 39 -32.54 80.77 45.32
CA GLU A 39 -33.77 81.18 46.00
C GLU A 39 -33.56 82.46 46.82
N LEU A 40 -32.45 82.60 47.56
CA LEU A 40 -32.07 83.80 48.31
C LEU A 40 -31.94 85.02 47.39
N ILE A 41 -31.34 84.87 46.22
CA ILE A 41 -31.27 85.93 45.20
C ILE A 41 -32.68 86.27 44.70
N SER A 42 -33.56 85.28 44.45
CA SER A 42 -34.93 85.51 43.98
C SER A 42 -35.80 86.21 45.05
N ALA A 43 -35.71 85.79 46.31
CA ALA A 43 -36.42 86.35 47.45
C ALA A 43 -35.88 87.74 47.82
N GLY A 44 -34.57 87.97 47.68
CA GLY A 44 -33.96 89.29 47.74
C GLY A 44 -34.54 90.22 46.68
N LEU A 45 -34.76 89.72 45.46
CA LEU A 45 -35.34 90.49 44.35
C LEU A 45 -36.82 90.85 44.57
N ASP A 46 -37.61 89.95 45.13
CA ASP A 46 -39.01 90.23 45.48
C ASP A 46 -39.14 91.21 46.66
N ASN A 47 -38.22 91.14 47.64
CA ASN A 47 -38.09 92.16 48.68
C ASN A 47 -37.71 93.54 48.10
N VAL A 48 -36.89 93.59 47.04
CA VAL A 48 -36.59 94.82 46.29
C VAL A 48 -37.83 95.35 45.54
N LYS A 49 -38.61 94.49 44.88
CA LYS A 49 -39.90 94.89 44.23
C LYS A 49 -40.90 95.46 45.25
N LYS A 50 -40.96 94.89 46.46
CA LYS A 50 -41.84 95.37 47.54
C LYS A 50 -41.43 96.77 48.02
N ARG A 51 -40.13 96.97 48.31
CA ARG A 51 -39.56 98.28 48.65
C ARG A 51 -39.69 99.31 47.53
N GLU A 52 -39.64 98.90 46.25
CA GLU A 52 -39.86 99.80 45.11
C GLU A 52 -41.27 100.39 45.10
N LYS A 53 -42.29 99.60 45.44
CA LYS A 53 -43.67 100.06 45.55
C LYS A 53 -43.83 101.08 46.68
N GLU A 54 -43.25 100.79 47.84
CA GLU A 54 -43.24 101.66 49.03
C GLU A 54 -42.45 102.97 48.80
N LEU A 55 -41.38 102.94 47.99
CA LEU A 55 -40.58 104.13 47.62
C LEU A 55 -41.19 104.98 46.50
N SER A 56 -42.31 104.57 45.90
CA SER A 56 -42.94 105.30 44.78
C SER A 56 -43.82 106.48 45.23
N GLU A 57 -44.18 106.55 46.52
CA GLU A 57 -45.14 107.52 47.07
C GLU A 57 -44.48 108.71 47.80
N LEU A 58 -43.13 108.78 47.85
CA LEU A 58 -42.36 109.85 48.50
C LEU A 58 -41.41 110.56 47.51
N GLN A 59 -41.29 111.88 47.65
CA GLN A 59 -40.30 112.71 46.95
C GLN A 59 -38.86 112.50 47.51
N PHE A 60 -37.88 113.22 46.93
CA PHE A 60 -36.42 113.22 47.25
C PHE A 60 -35.58 112.11 46.56
N PRO A 61 -34.30 111.90 46.90
CA PRO A 61 -33.09 112.65 46.50
C PRO A 61 -32.26 111.95 45.38
N PRO A 62 -31.09 112.48 44.92
CA PRO A 62 -30.32 111.89 43.80
C PRO A 62 -29.93 110.40 43.95
N GLU A 63 -29.76 109.88 45.16
CA GLU A 63 -29.48 108.46 45.39
C GLU A 63 -30.64 107.56 44.88
N ILE A 64 -31.89 107.99 44.99
CA ILE A 64 -33.06 107.23 44.52
C ILE A 64 -33.05 107.13 42.99
N THR A 65 -32.59 108.16 42.27
CA THR A 65 -32.37 108.06 40.82
C THR A 65 -31.29 107.05 40.43
N VAL A 66 -30.20 106.95 41.21
CA VAL A 66 -29.15 105.95 40.99
C VAL A 66 -29.66 104.53 41.28
N ILE A 67 -30.41 104.34 42.38
CA ILE A 67 -31.05 103.08 42.72
C ILE A 67 -32.06 102.67 41.63
N ARG A 68 -32.89 103.59 41.13
CA ARG A 68 -33.85 103.33 40.03
C ARG A 68 -33.15 102.99 38.72
N ALA A 69 -31.99 103.61 38.42
CA ALA A 69 -31.17 103.28 37.26
C ALA A 69 -30.53 101.89 37.40
N ASN A 70 -30.04 101.53 38.59
CA ASN A 70 -29.50 100.20 38.86
C ASN A 70 -30.60 99.12 38.87
N MET A 71 -31.80 99.37 39.41
CA MET A 71 -32.95 98.47 39.26
C MET A 71 -33.33 98.25 37.79
N LYS A 72 -33.25 99.28 36.93
CA LYS A 72 -33.44 99.10 35.48
C LYS A 72 -32.37 98.19 34.88
N LYS A 73 -31.09 98.34 35.27
CA LYS A 73 -30.01 97.42 34.85
C LYS A 73 -30.27 95.99 35.34
N TYR A 74 -30.65 95.79 36.61
CA TYR A 74 -31.00 94.47 37.15
C TYR A 74 -32.19 93.83 36.43
N ARG A 75 -33.23 94.60 36.07
CA ARG A 75 -34.35 94.09 35.25
C ARG A 75 -33.93 93.68 33.84
N ILE A 76 -32.97 94.39 33.24
CA ILE A 76 -32.42 94.03 31.92
C ILE A 76 -31.57 92.76 32.06
N LEU A 77 -30.73 92.68 33.09
CA LEU A 77 -29.90 91.51 33.39
C LEU A 77 -30.75 90.28 33.71
N GLN A 78 -31.83 90.43 34.47
CA GLN A 78 -32.79 89.35 34.75
C GLN A 78 -33.42 88.84 33.45
N LYS A 79 -33.94 89.74 32.58
CA LYS A 79 -34.44 89.34 31.25
C LYS A 79 -33.39 88.65 30.39
N GLN A 80 -32.11 89.03 30.52
CA GLN A 80 -31.01 88.36 29.83
C GLN A 80 -30.75 86.97 30.42
N ILE A 81 -30.80 86.79 31.74
CA ILE A 81 -30.66 85.49 32.41
C ILE A 81 -31.84 84.56 32.07
N ASP A 82 -33.07 85.08 32.07
CA ASP A 82 -34.28 84.32 31.69
C ASP A 82 -34.17 83.82 30.24
N LEU A 83 -33.78 84.70 29.31
CA LEU A 83 -33.52 84.35 27.91
C LEU A 83 -32.34 83.36 27.74
N LEU A 84 -31.29 83.49 28.56
CA LEU A 84 -30.14 82.59 28.54
C LEU A 84 -30.54 81.19 29.06
N ARG A 85 -31.42 81.12 30.07
CA ARG A 85 -31.97 79.88 30.61
C ARG A 85 -32.90 79.19 29.58
N GLU A 86 -33.73 79.96 28.88
CA GLU A 86 -34.59 79.46 27.80
C GLU A 86 -33.74 78.86 26.65
N THR A 87 -32.81 79.63 26.09
CA THR A 87 -31.91 79.17 25.01
C THR A 87 -30.97 78.03 25.41
N MET A 88 -30.55 77.95 26.68
CA MET A 88 -29.75 76.84 27.20
C MET A 88 -30.59 75.58 27.44
N GLY A 89 -31.90 75.73 27.70
CA GLY A 89 -32.88 74.65 27.68
C GLY A 89 -33.09 74.09 26.26
N GLU A 90 -33.35 74.97 25.28
CA GLU A 90 -33.46 74.60 23.86
C GLU A 90 -32.20 73.86 23.36
N LEU A 91 -31.01 74.34 23.74
CA LEU A 91 -29.74 73.71 23.38
C LEU A 91 -29.56 72.33 24.03
N ARG A 92 -30.01 72.14 25.28
CA ARG A 92 -29.99 70.84 25.96
C ARG A 92 -30.93 69.85 25.27
N GLU A 93 -32.18 70.23 24.99
CA GLU A 93 -33.13 69.37 24.28
C GLU A 93 -32.62 69.00 22.88
N ALA A 94 -32.03 69.96 22.16
CA ALA A 94 -31.41 69.71 20.87
C ALA A 94 -30.21 68.74 20.98
N TYR A 95 -29.38 68.88 22.02
CA TYR A 95 -28.24 67.98 22.26
C TYR A 95 -28.69 66.55 22.63
N GLU A 96 -29.66 66.40 23.54
CA GLU A 96 -30.22 65.10 23.92
C GLU A 96 -30.90 64.40 22.74
N SER A 97 -31.63 65.15 21.90
CA SER A 97 -32.21 64.67 20.64
C SER A 97 -31.14 64.20 19.64
N VAL A 98 -30.07 64.98 19.44
CA VAL A 98 -28.95 64.60 18.54
C VAL A 98 -28.17 63.40 19.09
N SER A 99 -27.92 63.35 20.41
CA SER A 99 -27.22 62.26 21.08
C SER A 99 -28.00 60.95 20.94
N SER A 100 -29.29 60.95 21.33
CA SER A 100 -30.19 59.80 21.18
C SER A 100 -30.24 59.29 19.73
N ARG A 101 -30.34 60.20 18.76
CA ARG A 101 -30.38 59.86 17.33
C ARG A 101 -29.03 59.36 16.80
N THR A 102 -27.92 59.82 17.36
CA THR A 102 -26.56 59.33 17.05
C THR A 102 -26.33 57.94 17.60
N CYS A 103 -26.70 57.67 18.86
CA CYS A 103 -26.64 56.34 19.45
C CYS A 103 -27.52 55.34 18.69
N SER A 104 -28.77 55.72 18.38
CA SER A 104 -29.68 54.90 17.58
C SER A 104 -29.13 54.57 16.18
N LEU A 105 -28.41 55.51 15.56
CA LEU A 105 -27.71 55.28 14.30
C LEU A 105 -26.50 54.35 14.48
N HIS A 106 -25.71 54.52 15.54
CA HIS A 106 -24.57 53.65 15.86
C HIS A 106 -25.03 52.20 16.05
N ASP A 107 -26.06 51.97 16.88
CA ASP A 107 -26.65 50.64 17.10
C ASP A 107 -27.20 50.02 15.81
N ALA A 108 -27.71 50.83 14.87
CA ALA A 108 -28.16 50.36 13.57
C ALA A 108 -26.97 49.99 12.66
N CYS A 109 -25.90 50.79 12.67
CA CYS A 109 -24.66 50.50 11.94
C CYS A 109 -23.97 49.24 12.47
N ASP A 110 -23.85 49.06 13.78
CA ASP A 110 -23.22 47.88 14.39
C ASP A 110 -23.99 46.59 14.05
N ARG A 111 -25.33 46.63 14.12
CA ARG A 111 -26.17 45.50 13.69
C ARG A 111 -26.01 45.21 12.21
N ALA A 112 -25.97 46.23 11.36
CA ALA A 112 -25.74 46.05 9.92
C ALA A 112 -24.34 45.48 9.61
N LEU A 113 -23.30 45.90 10.32
CA LEU A 113 -21.94 45.37 10.20
C LEU A 113 -21.86 43.92 10.69
N ALA A 114 -22.53 43.57 11.79
CA ALA A 114 -22.63 42.20 12.27
C ALA A 114 -23.37 41.29 11.27
N GLU A 115 -24.48 41.75 10.70
CA GLU A 115 -25.23 41.03 9.67
C GLU A 115 -24.40 40.88 8.37
N GLN A 116 -23.73 41.95 7.91
CA GLN A 116 -22.83 41.91 6.76
C GLN A 116 -21.69 40.90 6.98
N THR A 117 -21.12 40.84 8.18
CA THR A 117 -20.08 39.89 8.54
C THR A 117 -20.62 38.45 8.50
N SER A 118 -21.77 38.20 9.13
CA SER A 118 -22.46 36.90 9.12
C SER A 118 -22.77 36.42 7.69
N LEU A 119 -23.34 37.29 6.85
CA LEU A 119 -23.63 37.00 5.45
C LEU A 119 -22.37 36.75 4.63
N SER A 120 -21.27 37.46 4.90
CA SER A 120 -19.96 37.23 4.28
C SER A 120 -19.41 35.84 4.64
N THR A 121 -19.42 35.47 5.92
CA THR A 121 -19.01 34.13 6.39
C THR A 121 -19.89 33.03 5.79
N GLY A 122 -21.21 33.21 5.76
CA GLY A 122 -22.13 32.27 5.11
C GLY A 122 -21.86 32.10 3.61
N SER A 123 -21.58 33.20 2.89
CA SER A 123 -21.20 33.17 1.48
C SER A 123 -19.89 32.42 1.24
N GLN A 124 -18.89 32.59 2.12
CA GLN A 124 -17.63 31.85 2.06
C GLN A 124 -17.81 30.35 2.35
N LEU A 125 -18.67 29.97 3.31
CA LEU A 125 -19.01 28.58 3.59
C LEU A 125 -19.73 27.91 2.41
N ILE A 126 -20.71 28.59 1.81
CA ILE A 126 -21.37 28.11 0.59
C ILE A 126 -20.34 27.93 -0.54
N LYS A 127 -19.43 28.89 -0.73
CA LYS A 127 -18.40 28.85 -1.78
C LYS A 127 -17.40 27.71 -1.59
N THR A 128 -17.01 27.40 -0.36
CA THR A 128 -16.10 26.29 -0.03
C THR A 128 -16.79 24.94 -0.17
N ASN A 129 -18.02 24.76 0.32
CA ASN A 129 -18.76 23.52 0.14
C ASN A 129 -19.05 23.24 -1.35
N LEU A 130 -19.41 24.27 -2.12
CA LEU A 130 -19.68 24.19 -3.56
C LEU A 130 -18.43 23.91 -4.42
N TYR A 131 -17.21 24.09 -3.87
CA TYR A 131 -15.96 23.80 -4.57
C TYR A 131 -15.87 22.32 -4.96
N TYR A 132 -16.11 21.42 -4.02
CA TYR A 132 -16.05 19.97 -4.22
C TYR A 132 -17.02 19.51 -5.32
N PHE A 133 -18.26 20.02 -5.30
CA PHE A 133 -19.26 19.71 -6.34
C PHE A 133 -18.84 20.23 -7.73
N LYS A 134 -18.24 21.42 -7.83
CA LYS A 134 -17.75 21.96 -9.12
C LYS A 134 -16.52 21.23 -9.65
N GLN A 135 -15.71 20.64 -8.78
CA GLN A 135 -14.44 20.03 -9.16
C GLN A 135 -14.62 18.75 -10.00
N ALA A 136 -15.73 18.03 -9.84
CA ALA A 136 -16.04 16.80 -10.59
C ALA A 136 -16.00 17.02 -12.11
N ASP A 137 -16.74 18.00 -12.63
CA ASP A 137 -16.83 18.25 -14.08
C ASP A 137 -15.48 18.76 -14.65
N VAL A 138 -14.71 19.50 -13.84
CA VAL A 138 -13.36 19.97 -14.19
C VAL A 138 -12.38 18.80 -14.30
N ILE A 139 -12.42 17.86 -13.35
CA ILE A 139 -11.58 16.66 -13.34
C ILE A 139 -11.95 15.73 -14.49
N MET A 140 -13.25 15.46 -14.69
CA MET A 140 -13.74 14.62 -15.79
C MET A 140 -13.30 15.17 -17.14
N LYS A 141 -13.37 16.50 -17.34
CA LYS A 141 -12.87 17.17 -18.54
C LYS A 141 -11.36 17.03 -18.70
N LYS A 142 -10.55 17.19 -17.64
CA LYS A 142 -9.09 17.00 -17.71
C LYS A 142 -8.72 15.56 -18.06
N LEU A 143 -9.38 14.56 -17.46
CA LEU A 143 -9.20 13.14 -17.76
C LEU A 143 -9.67 12.71 -19.16
N SER A 144 -10.43 13.55 -19.87
CA SER A 144 -10.83 13.31 -21.26
C SER A 144 -9.80 13.77 -22.30
N VAL A 145 -8.76 14.50 -21.90
CA VAL A 145 -7.73 15.02 -22.83
C VAL A 145 -6.71 13.94 -23.17
N ALA A 146 -6.58 13.61 -24.45
CA ALA A 146 -5.83 12.46 -24.96
C ALA A 146 -4.29 12.50 -24.85
N LYS A 147 -3.70 13.37 -24.02
CA LYS A 147 -2.24 13.55 -23.86
C LYS A 147 -1.83 13.76 -22.40
N LEU A 148 -2.45 13.04 -21.47
CA LEU A 148 -2.07 13.11 -20.06
C LEU A 148 -0.90 12.16 -19.78
N MET A 149 0.20 12.67 -19.23
CA MET A 149 1.32 11.83 -18.78
C MET A 149 1.01 11.31 -17.36
N VAL A 150 0.94 9.99 -17.20
CA VAL A 150 0.60 9.33 -15.93
C VAL A 150 1.61 9.65 -14.81
N THR A 151 2.89 9.71 -15.12
CA THR A 151 3.94 10.13 -14.16
C THR A 151 4.06 11.64 -13.97
N GLY A 152 3.21 12.44 -14.63
CA GLY A 152 3.26 13.90 -14.58
C GLY A 152 2.55 14.51 -13.37
N HIS A 153 3.07 15.62 -12.85
CA HIS A 153 2.45 16.37 -11.75
C HIS A 153 0.98 16.74 -11.98
N SER A 154 0.54 16.91 -13.24
CA SER A 154 -0.85 17.20 -13.58
C SER A 154 -1.80 16.03 -13.32
N PHE A 155 -1.37 14.78 -13.51
CA PHE A 155 -2.16 13.59 -13.17
C PHE A 155 -2.15 13.35 -11.66
N ALA A 156 -1.00 13.44 -11.02
CA ALA A 156 -0.89 13.34 -9.56
C ALA A 156 -1.80 14.38 -8.86
N ALA A 157 -1.83 15.63 -9.33
CA ALA A 157 -2.73 16.65 -8.79
C ALA A 157 -4.23 16.33 -9.03
N ILE A 158 -4.58 15.66 -10.12
CA ILE A 158 -5.96 15.18 -10.34
C ILE A 158 -6.31 14.10 -9.32
N LEU A 159 -5.42 13.12 -9.10
CA LEU A 159 -5.62 12.06 -8.10
C LEU A 159 -5.77 12.62 -6.68
N VAL A 160 -4.93 13.58 -6.30
CA VAL A 160 -5.05 14.32 -5.02
C VAL A 160 -6.43 14.97 -4.90
N SER A 161 -6.88 15.71 -5.93
CA SER A 161 -8.20 16.33 -5.88
C SER A 161 -9.37 15.33 -5.87
N ILE A 162 -9.25 14.15 -6.50
CA ILE A 162 -10.27 13.08 -6.40
C ILE A 162 -10.35 12.57 -4.96
N ASP A 163 -9.20 12.27 -4.36
CA ASP A 163 -9.06 11.78 -2.98
C ASP A 163 -9.62 12.76 -1.94
N GLU A 164 -9.26 14.04 -2.05
CA GLU A 164 -9.80 15.14 -1.23
C GLU A 164 -11.33 15.26 -1.37
N CYS A 165 -11.86 15.19 -2.60
CA CYS A 165 -13.30 15.31 -2.85
C CYS A 165 -14.08 14.08 -2.34
N LEU A 166 -13.58 12.87 -2.55
CA LEU A 166 -14.19 11.64 -2.05
C LEU A 166 -14.19 11.62 -0.52
N THR A 167 -13.07 11.97 0.12
CA THR A 167 -12.96 12.04 1.58
C THR A 167 -13.93 13.07 2.16
N TYR A 168 -14.01 14.26 1.59
CA TYR A 168 -14.94 15.30 2.04
C TYR A 168 -16.41 14.87 1.89
N LEU A 169 -16.80 14.32 0.73
CA LEU A 169 -18.18 13.92 0.47
C LEU A 169 -18.62 12.71 1.29
N ARG A 170 -17.75 11.70 1.46
CA ARG A 170 -18.02 10.53 2.33
C ARG A 170 -18.14 10.94 3.81
N GLY A 171 -17.48 12.03 4.22
CA GLY A 171 -17.64 12.64 5.54
C GLY A 171 -18.92 13.46 5.73
N HIS A 172 -19.65 13.81 4.66
CA HIS A 172 -20.87 14.62 4.71
C HIS A 172 -22.07 13.93 4.00
N PRO A 173 -22.52 12.76 4.48
CA PRO A 173 -23.64 12.02 3.87
C PRO A 173 -24.99 12.76 3.97
N GLU A 174 -25.10 13.78 4.84
CA GLU A 174 -26.30 14.61 4.99
C GLU A 174 -26.61 15.47 3.75
N TYR A 175 -25.63 15.70 2.87
CA TYR A 175 -25.86 16.49 1.66
C TYR A 175 -26.65 15.68 0.63
N LYS A 176 -27.81 16.22 0.20
CA LYS A 176 -28.77 15.57 -0.71
C LYS A 176 -28.15 14.95 -1.98
N GLU A 177 -27.17 15.62 -2.59
CA GLU A 177 -26.55 15.20 -3.85
C GLU A 177 -25.17 14.52 -3.64
N SER A 178 -24.80 14.18 -2.40
CA SER A 178 -23.50 13.59 -2.05
C SER A 178 -23.25 12.28 -2.80
N GLU A 179 -24.16 11.31 -2.69
CA GLU A 179 -24.09 9.99 -3.33
C GLU A 179 -23.86 10.08 -4.84
N HIS A 180 -24.62 10.95 -5.53
CA HIS A 180 -24.48 11.17 -6.98
C HIS A 180 -23.09 11.69 -7.36
N TYR A 181 -22.52 12.61 -6.57
CA TYR A 181 -21.17 13.13 -6.82
C TYR A 181 -20.07 12.16 -6.40
N ILE A 182 -20.26 11.35 -5.37
CA ILE A 182 -19.36 10.23 -5.03
C ILE A 182 -19.27 9.27 -6.22
N SER A 183 -20.40 8.84 -6.80
CA SER A 183 -20.40 8.00 -8.00
C SER A 183 -19.71 8.65 -9.21
N LYS A 184 -19.83 9.97 -9.38
CA LYS A 184 -19.08 10.70 -10.44
C LYS A 184 -17.57 10.70 -10.18
N PHE A 185 -17.13 10.87 -8.93
CA PHE A 185 -15.70 10.84 -8.60
C PHE A 185 -15.13 9.42 -8.70
N GLU A 186 -15.90 8.39 -8.36
CA GLU A 186 -15.54 6.99 -8.60
C GLU A 186 -15.39 6.70 -10.09
N GLN A 187 -16.31 7.17 -10.96
CA GLN A 187 -16.13 7.11 -12.42
C GLN A 187 -14.87 7.84 -12.91
N CYS A 188 -14.52 8.98 -12.30
CA CYS A 188 -13.27 9.68 -12.60
C CYS A 188 -12.04 8.86 -12.15
N LEU A 189 -12.14 8.13 -11.04
CA LEU A 189 -11.10 7.23 -10.56
C LEU A 189 -10.94 6.03 -11.51
N SER A 190 -12.01 5.33 -11.90
CA SER A 190 -11.94 4.21 -12.87
C SER A 190 -11.35 4.67 -14.22
N ARG A 191 -11.66 5.90 -14.65
CA ARG A 191 -11.06 6.54 -15.83
C ARG A 191 -9.56 6.78 -15.65
N ALA A 192 -9.12 7.20 -14.46
CA ALA A 192 -7.71 7.37 -14.12
C ALA A 192 -6.96 6.03 -14.03
N MET A 193 -7.53 4.99 -13.41
CA MET A 193 -7.01 3.62 -13.43
C MET A 193 -6.81 3.12 -14.87
N THR A 194 -7.80 3.37 -15.74
CA THR A 194 -7.72 3.00 -17.15
C THR A 194 -6.55 3.67 -17.86
N TRP A 195 -6.26 4.95 -17.58
CA TRP A 195 -5.10 5.65 -18.13
C TRP A 195 -3.77 5.04 -17.66
N VAL A 196 -3.64 4.71 -16.37
CA VAL A 196 -2.45 4.07 -15.80
C VAL A 196 -2.22 2.70 -16.44
N ARG A 197 -3.27 1.88 -16.51
CA ARG A 197 -3.27 0.57 -17.16
C ARG A 197 -2.82 0.66 -18.62
N VAL A 198 -3.40 1.55 -19.41
CA VAL A 198 -3.04 1.73 -20.83
C VAL A 198 -1.58 2.18 -20.98
N ALA A 199 -1.09 3.07 -20.10
CA ALA A 199 0.31 3.49 -20.12
C ALA A 199 1.28 2.35 -19.77
N VAL A 200 0.97 1.57 -18.73
CA VAL A 200 1.77 0.39 -18.33
C VAL A 200 1.79 -0.66 -19.43
N LEU A 201 0.64 -0.98 -20.02
CA LEU A 201 0.54 -1.94 -21.13
C LEU A 201 1.34 -1.47 -22.35
N ALA A 202 1.28 -0.19 -22.70
CA ALA A 202 2.03 0.37 -23.82
C ALA A 202 3.56 0.33 -23.60
N GLU A 203 4.04 0.58 -22.37
CA GLU A 203 5.46 0.41 -22.02
C GLU A 203 5.88 -1.07 -22.08
N LEU A 204 5.04 -2.00 -21.60
CA LEU A 204 5.30 -3.44 -21.69
C LEU A 204 5.29 -3.96 -23.15
N ASP A 205 4.39 -3.45 -24.00
CA ASP A 205 4.39 -3.69 -25.45
C ASP A 205 5.66 -3.15 -26.09
N THR A 206 6.12 -1.96 -25.69
CA THR A 206 7.38 -1.39 -26.17
C THR A 206 8.57 -2.26 -25.78
N CYS A 207 8.67 -2.69 -24.52
CA CYS A 207 9.71 -3.62 -24.04
C CYS A 207 9.74 -4.93 -24.85
N PHE A 208 8.57 -5.53 -25.05
CA PHE A 208 8.43 -6.80 -25.76
C PHE A 208 8.87 -6.68 -27.23
N ASN A 209 8.43 -5.62 -27.91
CA ASN A 209 8.81 -5.38 -29.30
C ASN A 209 10.30 -5.01 -29.43
N ASP A 210 10.87 -4.23 -28.49
CA ASP A 210 12.30 -3.90 -28.46
C ASP A 210 13.18 -5.14 -28.30
N VAL A 211 12.82 -6.08 -27.41
CA VAL A 211 13.53 -7.36 -27.29
C VAL A 211 13.40 -8.17 -28.59
N LYS A 212 12.18 -8.34 -29.11
CA LYS A 212 11.95 -9.13 -30.33
C LYS A 212 12.70 -8.57 -31.56
N ASN A 213 12.71 -7.25 -31.72
CA ASN A 213 13.42 -6.58 -32.81
C ASN A 213 14.93 -6.75 -32.69
N ARG A 214 15.50 -6.61 -31.48
CA ARG A 214 16.94 -6.79 -31.24
C ARG A 214 17.36 -8.26 -31.33
N GLN A 215 16.52 -9.19 -30.93
CA GLN A 215 16.75 -10.63 -31.10
C GLN A 215 16.85 -10.99 -32.59
N ALA A 216 15.90 -10.54 -33.42
CA ALA A 216 15.96 -10.75 -34.86
C ALA A 216 17.19 -10.11 -35.54
N GLN A 217 17.69 -8.98 -35.01
CA GLN A 217 18.94 -8.36 -35.45
C GLN A 217 20.16 -9.20 -35.07
N LEU A 218 20.22 -9.68 -33.82
CA LEU A 218 21.28 -10.56 -33.33
C LEU A 218 21.34 -11.86 -34.13
N GLU A 219 20.21 -12.54 -34.36
CA GLU A 219 20.12 -13.75 -35.17
C GLU A 219 20.74 -13.53 -36.57
N ALA A 220 20.33 -12.45 -37.25
CA ALA A 220 20.86 -12.08 -38.57
C ALA A 220 22.35 -11.67 -38.58
N ASP A 221 22.92 -11.25 -37.45
CA ASP A 221 24.36 -10.92 -37.34
C ASP A 221 25.20 -12.14 -36.93
N TYR A 222 24.68 -13.05 -36.09
CA TYR A 222 25.33 -14.34 -35.82
C TYR A 222 25.40 -15.22 -37.06
N GLU A 223 24.39 -15.20 -37.94
CA GLU A 223 24.44 -15.88 -39.25
C GLU A 223 25.62 -15.39 -40.12
N LYS A 224 25.98 -14.10 -40.05
CA LYS A 224 27.11 -13.53 -40.81
C LYS A 224 28.46 -13.80 -40.16
N ILE A 225 28.51 -13.92 -38.83
CA ILE A 225 29.75 -13.95 -38.04
C ILE A 225 30.15 -15.38 -37.63
N GLY A 226 29.22 -16.34 -37.66
CA GLY A 226 29.49 -17.75 -37.36
C GLY A 226 29.86 -18.02 -35.89
N ARG A 227 29.36 -17.20 -34.95
CA ARG A 227 29.62 -17.34 -33.50
C ARG A 227 28.48 -18.09 -32.80
N GLY A 228 28.82 -19.15 -32.07
CA GLY A 228 27.91 -19.90 -31.20
C GLY A 228 27.82 -19.36 -29.76
N GLY A 229 27.60 -18.06 -29.59
CA GLY A 229 27.46 -17.39 -28.29
C GLY A 229 26.03 -16.93 -27.97
N GLN A 230 25.03 -17.57 -28.57
CA GLN A 230 23.68 -17.02 -28.72
C GLN A 230 22.91 -16.87 -27.39
N ASP A 231 23.10 -17.79 -26.44
CA ASP A 231 22.23 -17.88 -25.26
C ASP A 231 22.53 -16.77 -24.21
N GLU A 232 23.80 -16.57 -23.80
CA GLU A 232 24.14 -15.57 -22.76
C GLU A 232 23.85 -14.13 -23.22
N ASP A 233 24.20 -13.78 -24.46
CA ASP A 233 23.92 -12.46 -25.04
C ASP A 233 22.40 -12.22 -25.15
N THR A 234 21.61 -13.26 -25.46
CA THR A 234 20.13 -13.20 -25.50
C THR A 234 19.52 -13.02 -24.12
N PHE A 235 19.99 -13.74 -23.09
CA PHE A 235 19.53 -13.53 -21.72
C PHE A 235 19.88 -12.12 -21.20
N ALA A 236 21.12 -11.66 -21.42
CA ALA A 236 21.55 -10.32 -21.03
C ALA A 236 20.68 -9.22 -21.69
N LEU A 237 20.33 -9.38 -22.97
CA LEU A 237 19.40 -8.52 -23.68
C LEU A 237 17.99 -8.56 -23.05
N LEU A 238 17.44 -9.76 -22.84
CA LEU A 238 16.07 -9.98 -22.36
C LEU A 238 15.83 -9.38 -20.97
N TYR A 239 16.78 -9.54 -20.04
CA TYR A 239 16.68 -8.96 -18.71
C TYR A 239 17.04 -7.47 -18.71
N GLY A 240 18.08 -7.06 -19.45
CA GLY A 240 18.55 -5.67 -19.47
C GLY A 240 17.52 -4.68 -20.05
N VAL A 241 16.83 -5.05 -21.14
CA VAL A 241 15.78 -4.19 -21.73
C VAL A 241 14.61 -4.00 -20.76
N PHE A 242 14.09 -5.08 -20.18
CA PHE A 242 12.99 -4.99 -19.21
C PHE A 242 13.40 -4.22 -17.94
N ALA A 243 14.58 -4.49 -17.37
CA ALA A 243 15.08 -3.77 -16.19
C ALA A 243 15.19 -2.25 -16.42
N SER A 244 15.60 -1.82 -17.63
CA SER A 244 15.69 -0.39 -17.98
C SER A 244 14.34 0.35 -17.95
N LYS A 245 13.23 -0.38 -18.07
CA LYS A 245 11.86 0.14 -18.12
C LYS A 245 11.07 -0.09 -16.83
N ALA A 246 11.53 -1.01 -15.98
CA ALA A 246 10.91 -1.34 -14.69
C ALA A 246 10.61 -0.12 -13.83
N ALA A 247 11.57 0.82 -13.72
CA ALA A 247 11.41 2.04 -12.93
C ALA A 247 10.27 2.95 -13.41
N VAL A 248 10.00 3.00 -14.73
CA VAL A 248 8.94 3.83 -15.32
C VAL A 248 7.57 3.20 -15.08
N VAL A 249 7.45 1.88 -15.25
CA VAL A 249 6.23 1.12 -14.97
C VAL A 249 5.90 1.20 -13.47
N LYS A 250 6.88 0.94 -12.60
CA LYS A 250 6.74 1.06 -11.15
C LYS A 250 6.32 2.47 -10.72
N ALA A 251 6.96 3.52 -11.24
CA ALA A 251 6.54 4.90 -10.97
C ALA A 251 5.10 5.17 -11.39
N SER A 252 4.64 4.61 -12.52
CA SER A 252 3.27 4.79 -13.01
C SER A 252 2.22 4.13 -12.11
N ILE A 253 2.52 2.95 -11.54
CA ILE A 253 1.67 2.24 -10.58
C ILE A 253 1.67 2.96 -9.22
N ASN A 254 2.87 3.31 -8.71
CA ASN A 254 3.05 3.96 -7.41
C ASN A 254 2.26 5.28 -7.27
N VAL A 255 2.10 6.05 -8.35
CA VAL A 255 1.33 7.31 -8.38
C VAL A 255 -0.13 7.13 -7.97
N VAL A 256 -0.69 5.94 -8.22
CA VAL A 256 -2.04 5.55 -7.80
C VAL A 256 -2.01 4.85 -6.43
N GLU A 257 -1.07 3.91 -6.26
CA GLU A 257 -0.93 3.08 -5.05
C GLU A 257 -0.84 3.94 -3.77
N GLN A 258 -0.12 5.06 -3.81
CA GLN A 258 0.04 5.99 -2.68
C GLN A 258 -1.28 6.50 -2.06
N ARG A 259 -2.41 6.45 -2.78
CA ARG A 259 -3.72 6.95 -2.32
C ARG A 259 -4.84 5.92 -2.40
N PHE A 260 -4.78 5.04 -3.40
CA PHE A 260 -5.90 4.17 -3.75
C PHE A 260 -5.58 2.67 -3.62
N ALA A 261 -4.53 2.27 -2.91
CA ALA A 261 -4.15 0.86 -2.71
C ALA A 261 -5.11 0.00 -1.84
N VAL A 262 -6.26 0.55 -1.43
CA VAL A 262 -7.36 -0.16 -0.73
C VAL A 262 -8.62 -0.23 -1.61
N VAL A 263 -8.57 0.36 -2.82
CA VAL A 263 -9.70 0.42 -3.75
C VAL A 263 -9.68 -0.85 -4.62
N PRO A 264 -10.76 -1.63 -4.73
CA PRO A 264 -10.75 -2.90 -5.48
C PRO A 264 -10.42 -2.70 -6.96
N GLU A 265 -10.82 -1.58 -7.57
CA GLU A 265 -10.45 -1.23 -8.94
C GLU A 265 -8.93 -1.05 -9.15
N PHE A 266 -8.16 -0.76 -8.09
CA PHE A 266 -6.69 -0.76 -8.16
C PHE A 266 -6.14 -2.20 -8.21
N GLU A 267 -6.69 -3.12 -7.41
CA GLU A 267 -6.28 -4.53 -7.40
C GLU A 267 -6.58 -5.20 -8.75
N GLU A 268 -7.78 -4.97 -9.32
CA GLU A 268 -8.13 -5.45 -10.65
C GLU A 268 -7.18 -4.89 -11.73
N MET A 269 -6.92 -3.59 -11.71
CA MET A 269 -5.98 -2.94 -12.64
C MET A 269 -4.55 -3.50 -12.51
N LEU A 270 -4.10 -3.76 -11.28
CA LEU A 270 -2.79 -4.32 -10.99
C LEU A 270 -2.69 -5.78 -11.46
N ALA A 271 -3.73 -6.58 -11.23
CA ALA A 271 -3.81 -7.96 -11.71
C ALA A 271 -3.79 -8.04 -13.25
N GLU A 272 -4.51 -7.16 -13.96
CA GLU A 272 -4.42 -7.05 -15.43
C GLU A 272 -2.99 -6.72 -15.90
N CYS A 273 -2.32 -5.77 -15.25
CA CYS A 273 -0.94 -5.40 -15.58
C CYS A 273 0.05 -6.55 -15.31
N GLN A 274 -0.11 -7.27 -14.20
CA GLN A 274 0.72 -8.44 -13.87
C GLN A 274 0.49 -9.60 -14.87
N TYR A 275 -0.76 -9.91 -15.19
CA TYR A 275 -1.10 -10.94 -16.19
C TYR A 275 -0.49 -10.61 -17.55
N ALA A 276 -0.63 -9.36 -18.01
CA ALA A 276 -0.04 -8.92 -19.28
C ALA A 276 1.50 -8.96 -19.28
N TYR A 277 2.15 -8.68 -18.13
CA TYR A 277 3.58 -8.87 -17.95
C TYR A 277 3.97 -10.34 -18.11
N PHE A 278 3.33 -11.25 -17.36
CA PHE A 278 3.65 -12.69 -17.41
C PHE A 278 3.38 -13.31 -18.78
N ALA A 279 2.29 -12.95 -19.45
CA ALA A 279 2.01 -13.40 -20.82
C ALA A 279 3.11 -13.00 -21.81
N LYS A 280 3.66 -11.77 -21.68
CA LYS A 280 4.78 -11.30 -22.50
C LYS A 280 6.10 -11.97 -22.14
N ARG A 281 6.40 -12.20 -20.86
CA ARG A 281 7.59 -12.94 -20.42
C ARG A 281 7.54 -14.38 -20.92
N HIS A 282 6.42 -15.08 -20.75
CA HIS A 282 6.22 -16.45 -21.22
C HIS A 282 6.47 -16.58 -22.72
N LEU A 283 5.93 -15.66 -23.54
CA LEU A 283 6.11 -15.66 -24.99
C LEU A 283 7.58 -15.43 -25.44
N LEU A 284 8.41 -14.78 -24.62
CA LEU A 284 9.84 -14.60 -24.90
C LEU A 284 10.69 -15.76 -24.34
N LEU A 285 10.36 -16.27 -23.15
CA LEU A 285 11.14 -17.28 -22.45
C LEU A 285 10.86 -18.70 -22.92
N GLY A 286 9.62 -19.05 -23.25
CA GLY A 286 9.20 -20.38 -23.68
C GLY A 286 10.13 -21.01 -24.73
N PRO A 287 10.36 -20.38 -25.90
CA PRO A 287 11.25 -20.95 -26.92
C PRO A 287 12.71 -21.04 -26.48
N ILE A 288 13.18 -20.14 -25.61
CA ILE A 288 14.55 -20.17 -25.06
C ILE A 288 14.69 -21.38 -24.12
N LEU A 289 13.73 -21.57 -23.20
CA LEU A 289 13.69 -22.71 -22.29
C LEU A 289 13.65 -24.04 -23.05
N GLU A 290 12.78 -24.17 -24.05
CA GLU A 290 12.68 -25.37 -24.89
C GLU A 290 13.99 -25.65 -25.64
N SER A 291 14.63 -24.62 -26.21
CA SER A 291 15.93 -24.73 -26.89
C SER A 291 17.04 -25.17 -25.93
N THR A 292 17.23 -24.48 -24.81
CA THR A 292 18.27 -24.81 -23.83
C THR A 292 18.04 -26.19 -23.20
N LEU A 293 16.80 -26.58 -22.89
CA LEU A 293 16.49 -27.93 -22.37
C LEU A 293 16.74 -29.03 -23.43
N SER A 294 16.48 -28.75 -24.71
CA SER A 294 16.83 -29.66 -25.82
C SER A 294 18.36 -29.80 -25.97
N ASN A 295 19.09 -28.70 -25.88
CA ASN A 295 20.56 -28.68 -25.91
C ASN A 295 21.17 -29.45 -24.71
N LEU A 296 20.60 -29.33 -23.51
CA LEU A 296 20.99 -30.14 -22.36
C LEU A 296 20.65 -31.63 -22.57
N SER A 297 19.46 -31.94 -23.08
CA SER A 297 18.97 -33.31 -23.34
C SER A 297 19.82 -34.07 -24.36
N THR A 298 20.39 -33.36 -25.34
CA THR A 298 21.35 -33.91 -26.32
C THR A 298 22.76 -34.02 -25.72
N THR A 299 23.23 -32.99 -25.00
CA THR A 299 24.57 -32.98 -24.35
C THR A 299 24.72 -34.06 -23.26
N HIS A 300 23.62 -34.42 -22.59
CA HIS A 300 23.61 -35.42 -21.51
C HIS A 300 22.78 -36.66 -21.85
N ALA A 301 22.72 -37.02 -23.14
CA ALA A 301 21.94 -38.15 -23.64
C ALA A 301 22.23 -39.49 -22.94
N GLU A 302 23.47 -39.71 -22.48
CA GLU A 302 23.93 -40.93 -21.81
C GLU A 302 23.54 -41.03 -20.32
N SER A 303 23.23 -39.93 -19.64
CA SER A 303 22.98 -39.91 -18.19
C SER A 303 21.79 -39.03 -17.81
N THR A 304 20.64 -39.67 -17.58
CA THR A 304 19.44 -38.99 -17.09
C THR A 304 19.67 -38.28 -15.75
N CYS A 305 20.45 -38.86 -14.84
CA CYS A 305 20.75 -38.25 -13.53
C CYS A 305 21.54 -36.94 -13.66
N ARG A 306 22.51 -36.88 -14.57
CA ARG A 306 23.24 -35.63 -14.85
C ARG A 306 22.33 -34.61 -15.54
N LEU A 307 21.62 -35.02 -16.59
CA LEU A 307 20.65 -34.18 -17.30
C LEU A 307 19.66 -33.52 -16.34
N THR A 308 19.03 -34.29 -15.44
CA THR A 308 18.06 -33.77 -14.48
C THR A 308 18.70 -32.78 -13.50
N ARG A 309 19.89 -33.07 -12.95
CA ARG A 309 20.57 -32.14 -12.03
C ARG A 309 20.91 -30.80 -12.68
N ASP A 310 21.46 -30.84 -13.90
CA ASP A 310 21.86 -29.64 -14.62
C ASP A 310 20.64 -28.84 -15.11
N ALA A 311 19.58 -29.52 -15.58
CA ALA A 311 18.32 -28.89 -15.99
C ALA A 311 17.50 -28.31 -14.81
N CYS A 312 17.42 -29.01 -13.67
CA CYS A 312 16.84 -28.45 -12.44
C CYS A 312 17.63 -27.23 -11.93
N THR A 313 18.96 -27.27 -12.03
CA THR A 313 19.82 -26.13 -11.66
C THR A 313 19.59 -24.92 -12.58
N PHE A 314 19.42 -25.16 -13.89
CA PHE A 314 19.06 -24.12 -14.85
C PHE A 314 17.69 -23.52 -14.54
N MET A 315 16.63 -24.33 -14.41
CA MET A 315 15.28 -23.86 -14.13
C MET A 315 15.18 -23.07 -12.82
N LEU A 316 15.84 -23.52 -11.75
CA LEU A 316 15.87 -22.80 -10.48
C LEU A 316 16.48 -21.40 -10.63
N ARG A 317 17.59 -21.27 -11.38
CA ARG A 317 18.19 -19.96 -11.68
C ARG A 317 17.24 -19.08 -12.49
N THR A 318 16.57 -19.61 -13.50
CA THR A 318 15.60 -18.82 -14.28
C THR A 318 14.43 -18.36 -13.42
N CYS A 319 13.91 -19.19 -12.52
CA CYS A 319 12.88 -18.77 -11.56
C CYS A 319 13.39 -17.65 -10.64
N ASP A 320 14.61 -17.75 -10.12
CA ASP A 320 15.21 -16.72 -9.27
C ASP A 320 15.41 -15.39 -10.02
N ASP A 321 15.86 -15.43 -11.27
CA ASP A 321 16.13 -14.23 -12.08
C ASP A 321 14.84 -13.58 -12.63
N GLU A 322 13.84 -14.36 -13.04
CA GLU A 322 12.49 -13.83 -13.33
C GLU A 322 11.85 -13.19 -12.10
N TYR A 323 12.03 -13.78 -10.92
CA TYR A 323 11.52 -13.21 -9.68
C TYR A 323 12.20 -11.88 -9.32
N ARG A 324 13.53 -11.81 -9.47
CA ARG A 324 14.31 -10.58 -9.31
C ARG A 324 13.85 -9.49 -10.27
N LEU A 325 13.58 -9.83 -11.53
CA LEU A 325 13.04 -8.88 -12.51
C LEU A 325 11.63 -8.43 -12.11
N TYR A 326 10.74 -9.36 -11.76
CA TYR A 326 9.37 -9.09 -11.33
C TYR A 326 9.32 -8.09 -10.16
N ARG A 327 10.16 -8.24 -9.13
CA ARG A 327 10.25 -7.29 -7.99
C ARG A 327 10.71 -5.88 -8.37
N GLN A 328 11.36 -5.69 -9.52
CA GLN A 328 11.72 -4.35 -10.02
C GLN A 328 10.49 -3.62 -10.58
N PHE A 329 9.53 -4.34 -11.16
CA PHE A 329 8.29 -3.79 -11.71
C PHE A 329 7.20 -3.63 -10.63
N PHE A 330 6.97 -4.68 -9.84
CA PHE A 330 5.85 -4.76 -8.91
C PHE A 330 6.34 -4.94 -7.47
N VAL A 331 5.79 -4.17 -6.53
CA VAL A 331 6.03 -4.37 -5.11
C VAL A 331 4.96 -5.32 -4.58
N THR A 332 5.37 -6.45 -4.01
CA THR A 332 4.43 -7.39 -3.35
C THR A 332 4.00 -6.82 -2.01
N ARG A 333 2.83 -6.17 -1.95
CA ARG A 333 2.17 -5.82 -0.69
C ARG A 333 1.12 -6.89 -0.36
N ASN A 334 1.40 -7.75 0.62
CA ASN A 334 0.40 -8.71 1.10
C ASN A 334 -0.65 -8.01 1.97
N GLY A 335 -1.94 -8.30 1.74
CA GLY A 335 -3.09 -7.74 2.47
C GLY A 335 -3.25 -8.23 3.91
N ASN A 336 -2.22 -8.14 4.74
CA ASN A 336 -2.29 -8.53 6.16
C ASN A 336 -2.75 -7.42 7.11
N ASP A 337 -2.87 -6.16 6.66
CA ASP A 337 -3.40 -5.05 7.47
C ASP A 337 -4.92 -5.12 7.72
N GLU A 338 -5.67 -5.91 6.93
CA GLU A 338 -7.14 -5.91 7.00
C GLU A 338 -7.77 -6.80 8.09
N ARG A 339 -7.00 -7.55 8.89
CA ARG A 339 -7.56 -8.40 9.96
C ARG A 339 -8.14 -7.63 11.17
N LYS A 340 -8.50 -6.36 10.99
CA LYS A 340 -9.22 -5.52 11.97
C LYS A 340 -10.36 -4.68 11.40
N ALA A 341 -10.70 -4.78 10.11
CA ALA A 341 -11.78 -3.99 9.51
C ALA A 341 -12.91 -4.86 8.91
N SER A 342 -14.13 -4.53 9.33
CA SER A 342 -15.42 -4.93 8.75
C SER A 342 -15.82 -6.41 8.70
N MET A 343 -16.66 -6.77 9.67
CA MET A 343 -17.73 -7.73 9.43
C MET A 343 -18.75 -7.08 8.47
N ASP A 344 -18.77 -7.50 7.20
CA ASP A 344 -20.02 -7.50 6.43
C ASP A 344 -19.99 -8.50 5.27
N GLY A 345 -21.02 -9.33 5.15
CA GLY A 345 -21.05 -10.46 4.23
C GLY A 345 -21.74 -10.13 2.90
N ARG A 346 -20.97 -10.00 1.81
CA ARG A 346 -21.50 -10.08 0.44
C ARG A 346 -20.62 -10.96 -0.44
N ILE A 347 -21.17 -12.13 -0.79
CA ILE A 347 -20.56 -13.10 -1.70
C ILE A 347 -20.89 -12.69 -3.13
N SER A 348 -19.87 -12.63 -4.00
CA SER A 348 -20.03 -12.70 -5.46
C SER A 348 -19.00 -13.68 -6.06
N PRO A 349 -19.33 -14.44 -7.13
CA PRO A 349 -18.57 -15.66 -7.45
C PRO A 349 -17.87 -15.65 -8.82
N ALA A 350 -16.55 -15.86 -8.83
CA ALA A 350 -15.75 -16.33 -9.98
C ALA A 350 -14.38 -16.82 -9.46
N MET A 351 -13.76 -17.92 -9.88
CA MET A 351 -14.22 -19.05 -10.72
C MET A 351 -13.97 -20.38 -9.99
N SER A 352 -14.80 -21.39 -10.28
CA SER A 352 -14.58 -22.77 -9.85
C SER A 352 -14.17 -23.68 -11.01
N THR A 353 -13.21 -24.59 -10.74
CA THR A 353 -12.75 -25.82 -11.45
C THR A 353 -11.25 -25.80 -11.85
N ILE A 354 -10.46 -26.87 -11.67
CA ILE A 354 -10.73 -28.13 -10.93
C ILE A 354 -9.48 -28.68 -10.20
N THR A 355 -9.77 -29.31 -9.06
CA THR A 355 -9.00 -30.14 -8.12
C THR A 355 -8.02 -31.17 -8.70
N SER A 356 -6.84 -31.34 -8.07
CA SER A 356 -6.39 -32.60 -7.37
C SER A 356 -4.87 -32.62 -7.10
N VAL A 357 -4.27 -33.20 -6.03
CA VAL A 357 -4.60 -33.51 -4.62
C VAL A 357 -3.25 -33.85 -3.95
N PHE A 358 -2.80 -33.10 -2.92
CA PHE A 358 -2.14 -33.67 -1.72
C PHE A 358 -1.92 -32.62 -0.60
N THR A 359 -2.26 -32.99 0.64
CA THR A 359 -1.87 -32.40 1.95
C THR A 359 -1.53 -30.89 2.07
N SER A 360 -2.48 -30.08 2.57
CA SER A 360 -2.32 -29.29 3.82
C SER A 360 -3.63 -28.58 4.19
N THR A 361 -3.92 -28.44 5.49
CA THR A 361 -5.12 -27.79 6.02
C THR A 361 -4.97 -26.28 6.13
N HIS A 362 -4.94 -25.58 4.99
CA HIS A 362 -5.11 -24.13 4.93
C HIS A 362 -6.38 -23.77 4.13
N PRO A 363 -7.06 -22.65 4.46
CA PRO A 363 -8.10 -22.10 3.58
C PRO A 363 -7.50 -21.76 2.21
N PRO A 364 -8.30 -21.64 1.13
CA PRO A 364 -7.80 -21.35 -0.21
C PRO A 364 -7.10 -19.99 -0.24
N GLN A 365 -5.79 -19.99 -0.03
CA GLN A 365 -4.93 -18.84 -0.28
C GLN A 365 -4.94 -18.61 -1.79
N GLN A 366 -5.20 -17.38 -2.22
CA GLN A 366 -5.04 -17.00 -3.62
C GLN A 366 -3.57 -17.23 -4.01
N VAL A 367 -3.34 -18.22 -4.87
CA VAL A 367 -2.02 -18.54 -5.43
C VAL A 367 -1.51 -17.29 -6.12
N HIS A 368 -0.32 -16.83 -5.76
CA HIS A 368 0.19 -15.56 -6.28
C HIS A 368 0.50 -15.72 -7.80
N PRO A 369 0.18 -14.74 -8.67
CA PRO A 369 0.31 -14.92 -10.13
C PRO A 369 1.69 -15.38 -10.62
N PHE A 370 2.76 -14.99 -9.91
CA PHE A 370 4.13 -15.47 -10.15
C PHE A 370 4.27 -16.99 -9.99
N GLU A 371 3.58 -17.62 -9.04
CA GLU A 371 3.70 -19.05 -8.76
C GLU A 371 3.12 -19.88 -9.91
N THR A 372 1.97 -19.47 -10.47
CA THR A 372 1.38 -20.05 -11.68
C THR A 372 2.29 -19.88 -12.91
N PHE A 373 2.95 -18.73 -13.04
CA PHE A 373 3.92 -18.49 -14.11
C PHE A 373 5.17 -19.37 -13.96
N ALA A 374 5.73 -19.48 -12.75
CA ALA A 374 6.86 -20.35 -12.45
C ALA A 374 6.50 -21.84 -12.65
N GLU A 375 5.28 -22.26 -12.32
CA GLU A 375 4.75 -23.59 -12.60
C GLU A 375 4.73 -23.87 -14.12
N GLN A 376 4.18 -22.95 -14.92
CA GLN A 376 4.17 -23.07 -16.39
C GLN A 376 5.57 -23.19 -16.98
N MET A 377 6.54 -22.42 -16.50
CA MET A 377 7.95 -22.58 -16.89
C MET A 377 8.47 -23.97 -16.51
N CYS A 378 8.19 -24.45 -15.30
CA CYS A 378 8.66 -25.75 -14.81
C CYS A 378 7.99 -26.95 -15.51
N ARG A 379 6.78 -26.79 -16.06
CA ARG A 379 6.12 -27.84 -16.87
C ARG A 379 6.92 -28.19 -18.14
N THR A 380 7.66 -27.24 -18.73
CA THR A 380 8.58 -27.55 -19.86
C THR A 380 9.68 -28.56 -19.47
N LEU A 381 10.21 -28.46 -18.24
CA LEU A 381 11.17 -29.42 -17.69
C LEU A 381 10.52 -30.78 -17.39
N TYR A 382 9.31 -30.77 -16.84
CA TYR A 382 8.52 -31.99 -16.59
C TYR A 382 8.27 -32.77 -17.89
N ASP A 383 7.80 -32.10 -18.94
CA ASP A 383 7.49 -32.73 -20.24
C ASP A 383 8.75 -33.28 -20.93
N MET A 384 9.93 -32.69 -20.71
CA MET A 384 11.21 -33.21 -21.19
C MET A 384 11.66 -34.46 -20.42
N LEU A 385 11.51 -34.47 -19.09
CA LEU A 385 11.99 -35.56 -18.22
C LEU A 385 11.04 -36.76 -18.17
N ARG A 386 9.73 -36.53 -18.20
CA ARG A 386 8.69 -37.57 -18.04
C ARG A 386 8.85 -38.74 -19.03
N PRO A 387 9.08 -38.55 -20.35
CA PRO A 387 9.30 -39.65 -21.27
C PRO A 387 10.53 -40.49 -20.90
N ARG A 388 11.61 -39.88 -20.40
CA ARG A 388 12.83 -40.58 -19.98
C ARG A 388 12.57 -41.44 -18.73
N ILE A 389 11.76 -40.96 -17.78
CA ILE A 389 11.37 -41.69 -16.56
C ILE A 389 10.46 -42.86 -16.90
N VAL A 390 9.38 -42.63 -17.65
CA VAL A 390 8.38 -43.66 -18.02
C VAL A 390 9.01 -44.82 -18.80
N HIS A 391 10.01 -44.56 -19.63
CA HIS A 391 10.69 -45.61 -20.40
C HIS A 391 11.89 -46.24 -19.67
N ASN A 392 12.35 -45.69 -18.54
CA ASN A 392 13.53 -46.23 -17.85
C ASN A 392 13.27 -47.66 -17.32
N PRO A 393 14.15 -48.64 -17.62
CA PRO A 393 14.01 -50.01 -17.12
C PRO A 393 14.77 -50.28 -15.82
N HIS A 394 15.72 -49.41 -15.43
CA HIS A 394 16.67 -49.64 -14.33
C HIS A 394 16.15 -49.05 -13.01
N LEU A 395 15.89 -49.92 -12.02
CA LEU A 395 15.42 -49.54 -10.69
C LEU A 395 16.41 -48.61 -9.98
N GLU A 396 17.72 -48.81 -10.20
CA GLU A 396 18.78 -48.02 -9.55
C GLU A 396 18.80 -46.57 -10.03
N THR A 397 18.68 -46.34 -11.34
CA THR A 397 18.59 -44.99 -11.92
C THR A 397 17.33 -44.27 -11.47
N LEU A 398 16.20 -44.97 -11.39
CA LEU A 398 14.95 -44.39 -10.89
C LEU A 398 15.05 -43.99 -9.40
N ALA A 399 15.66 -44.82 -8.57
CA ALA A 399 15.89 -44.51 -7.16
C ALA A 399 16.86 -43.31 -6.99
N GLU A 400 17.94 -43.25 -7.77
CA GLU A 400 18.85 -42.11 -7.78
C GLU A 400 18.11 -40.81 -8.19
N LEU A 401 17.33 -40.84 -9.27
CA LEU A 401 16.51 -39.70 -9.72
C LEU A 401 15.53 -39.23 -8.63
N CYS A 402 14.85 -40.16 -7.95
CA CYS A 402 13.93 -39.85 -6.86
C CYS A 402 14.65 -39.13 -5.71
N THR A 403 15.76 -39.69 -5.21
CA THR A 403 16.53 -39.09 -4.12
C THR A 403 17.16 -37.74 -4.51
N MET A 404 17.61 -37.58 -5.75
CA MET A 404 18.18 -36.32 -6.23
C MET A 404 17.11 -35.23 -6.38
N ILE A 405 15.92 -35.52 -6.93
CA ILE A 405 14.87 -34.49 -7.00
C ILE A 405 14.33 -34.15 -5.61
N LYS A 406 14.02 -35.15 -4.77
CA LYS A 406 13.47 -34.93 -3.42
C LYS A 406 14.48 -34.26 -2.49
N VAL A 407 15.67 -34.83 -2.33
CA VAL A 407 16.66 -34.36 -1.34
C VAL A 407 17.57 -33.27 -1.93
N GLU A 408 18.17 -33.48 -3.11
CA GLU A 408 19.15 -32.53 -3.67
C GLU A 408 18.51 -31.24 -4.21
N MET A 409 17.34 -31.33 -4.87
CA MET A 409 16.69 -30.18 -5.50
C MET A 409 15.60 -29.55 -4.61
N ILE A 410 14.62 -30.33 -4.12
CA ILE A 410 13.51 -29.79 -3.33
C ILE A 410 13.99 -29.42 -1.91
N GLU A 411 14.42 -30.39 -1.10
CA GLU A 411 14.78 -30.13 0.31
C GLU A 411 15.97 -29.17 0.44
N ASN A 412 17.10 -29.45 -0.23
CA ASN A 412 18.31 -28.64 -0.06
C ASN A 412 18.21 -27.25 -0.71
N ARG A 413 17.71 -27.14 -1.95
CA ARG A 413 17.72 -25.86 -2.70
C ARG A 413 16.42 -25.07 -2.60
N CYS A 414 15.27 -25.70 -2.37
CA CYS A 414 13.99 -24.97 -2.21
C CYS A 414 13.62 -24.72 -0.74
N SER A 415 14.53 -25.00 0.21
CA SER A 415 14.33 -24.69 1.63
C SER A 415 14.04 -23.20 1.88
N PRO A 416 13.19 -22.86 2.87
CA PRO A 416 12.87 -21.46 3.20
C PRO A 416 14.10 -20.60 3.51
N GLN A 417 15.15 -21.20 4.07
CA GLN A 417 16.42 -20.53 4.35
C GLN A 417 17.18 -20.13 3.07
N MET A 418 17.18 -20.98 2.05
CA MET A 418 17.75 -20.64 0.73
C MET A 418 16.90 -19.64 -0.04
N VAL A 419 15.58 -19.60 0.19
CA VAL A 419 14.70 -18.59 -0.39
C VAL A 419 14.96 -17.21 0.23
N ALA A 420 15.13 -17.14 1.57
CA ALA A 420 15.41 -15.89 2.28
C ALA A 420 16.69 -15.18 1.76
N SER A 421 17.74 -15.91 1.41
CA SER A 421 19.00 -15.33 0.90
C SER A 421 18.85 -14.63 -0.46
N ILE A 422 17.80 -14.92 -1.22
CA ILE A 422 17.51 -14.31 -2.52
C ILE A 422 16.63 -13.07 -2.38
N LEU A 423 15.85 -13.00 -1.30
CA LEU A 423 14.98 -11.85 -0.99
C LEU A 423 15.75 -10.66 -0.43
N GLY A 424 16.95 -10.90 0.13
CA GLY A 424 17.84 -9.91 0.77
C GLY A 424 17.48 -9.65 2.23
N ASP A 425 18.41 -9.05 2.99
CA ASP A 425 18.22 -8.73 4.43
C ASP A 425 16.99 -7.83 4.68
N ASP A 426 16.58 -7.02 3.69
CA ASP A 426 15.37 -6.18 3.75
C ASP A 426 14.09 -6.98 4.02
N ALA A 427 14.04 -8.28 3.67
CA ALA A 427 12.91 -9.15 3.96
C ALA A 427 12.81 -9.57 5.45
N SER A 428 13.86 -9.34 6.25
CA SER A 428 13.87 -9.69 7.68
C SER A 428 13.13 -8.68 8.58
N GLN A 429 12.90 -7.46 8.08
CA GLN A 429 12.21 -6.40 8.82
C GLN A 429 10.78 -6.14 8.34
N ASP A 430 10.42 -6.57 7.13
CA ASP A 430 9.14 -6.23 6.51
C ASP A 430 8.16 -7.43 6.49
N PRO A 431 7.15 -7.47 7.39
CA PRO A 431 6.20 -8.59 7.46
C PRO A 431 5.33 -8.75 6.19
N ASN A 432 5.38 -7.79 5.26
CA ASN A 432 4.69 -7.84 3.98
C ASN A 432 5.30 -8.85 2.98
N VAL A 433 6.58 -9.24 3.15
CA VAL A 433 7.28 -10.18 2.25
C VAL A 433 7.04 -11.65 2.62
N ALA A 434 6.47 -11.92 3.80
CA ALA A 434 6.46 -13.22 4.47
C ALA A 434 5.52 -14.31 3.89
N GLY A 435 5.24 -14.31 2.58
CA GLY A 435 4.27 -15.25 1.97
C GLY A 435 4.51 -15.68 0.53
N LEU A 436 5.47 -15.09 -0.21
CA LEU A 436 5.70 -15.41 -1.62
C LEU A 436 6.97 -16.25 -1.79
N ASN A 437 6.83 -17.51 -2.22
CA ASN A 437 7.97 -18.39 -2.46
C ASN A 437 8.23 -18.52 -3.99
N PRO A 438 9.31 -17.92 -4.53
CA PRO A 438 9.60 -17.97 -5.97
C PRO A 438 9.83 -19.38 -6.52
N ARG A 439 10.10 -20.36 -5.64
CA ARG A 439 10.33 -21.75 -6.00
C ARG A 439 9.10 -22.64 -5.76
N ALA A 440 7.97 -22.11 -5.30
CA ALA A 440 6.76 -22.90 -5.07
C ALA A 440 6.28 -23.64 -6.33
N GLY A 441 6.22 -22.96 -7.47
CA GLY A 441 5.86 -23.57 -8.77
C GLY A 441 6.82 -24.69 -9.19
N PHE A 442 8.12 -24.54 -8.92
CA PHE A 442 9.11 -25.61 -9.15
C PHE A 442 8.88 -26.81 -8.22
N VAL A 443 8.66 -26.56 -6.92
CA VAL A 443 8.40 -27.62 -5.94
C VAL A 443 7.11 -28.40 -6.27
N ALA A 444 6.06 -27.73 -6.72
CA ALA A 444 4.82 -28.37 -7.15
C ALA A 444 5.06 -29.32 -8.34
N VAL A 445 5.64 -28.82 -9.43
CA VAL A 445 5.85 -29.61 -10.66
C VAL A 445 6.90 -30.72 -10.47
N MET A 446 7.97 -30.47 -9.71
CA MET A 446 8.93 -31.52 -9.38
C MET A 446 8.36 -32.54 -8.37
N GLY A 447 7.40 -32.13 -7.53
CA GLY A 447 6.61 -33.03 -6.69
C GLY A 447 5.75 -34.00 -7.52
N GLU A 448 5.04 -33.49 -8.53
CA GLU A 448 4.34 -34.32 -9.53
C GLU A 448 5.31 -35.33 -10.19
N LEU A 449 6.52 -34.87 -10.57
CA LEU A 449 7.54 -35.73 -11.18
C LEU A 449 8.07 -36.81 -10.23
N VAL A 450 8.24 -36.50 -8.94
CA VAL A 450 8.61 -37.50 -7.91
C VAL A 450 7.50 -38.54 -7.74
N GLY A 451 6.24 -38.15 -7.85
CA GLY A 451 5.09 -39.07 -7.92
C GLY A 451 5.20 -40.06 -9.09
N ASP A 452 5.36 -39.55 -10.32
CA ASP A 452 5.56 -40.38 -11.52
C ASP A 452 6.77 -41.34 -11.39
N ILE A 453 7.87 -40.88 -10.78
CA ILE A 453 9.05 -41.72 -10.50
C ILE A 453 8.71 -42.80 -9.46
N ALA A 454 8.01 -42.47 -8.38
CA ALA A 454 7.64 -43.42 -7.33
C ALA A 454 6.70 -44.52 -7.87
N GLU A 455 5.68 -44.17 -8.65
CA GLU A 455 4.82 -45.14 -9.34
C GLU A 455 5.64 -46.06 -10.26
N ARG A 456 6.59 -45.48 -11.01
CA ARG A 456 7.48 -46.24 -11.89
C ARG A 456 8.40 -47.19 -11.12
N ILE A 457 8.92 -46.77 -9.97
CA ILE A 457 9.71 -47.60 -9.04
C ILE A 457 8.87 -48.77 -8.55
N VAL A 458 7.65 -48.53 -8.05
CA VAL A 458 6.74 -49.57 -7.56
C VAL A 458 6.43 -50.60 -8.66
N HIS A 459 6.12 -50.15 -9.87
CA HIS A 459 5.87 -51.04 -11.01
C HIS A 459 7.11 -51.89 -11.38
N ARG A 460 8.30 -51.28 -11.45
CA ARG A 460 9.54 -52.01 -11.79
C ARG A 460 9.98 -52.95 -10.66
N ALA A 461 9.78 -52.57 -9.40
CA ALA A 461 10.02 -53.40 -8.22
C ALA A 461 9.08 -54.61 -8.19
N GLY A 462 7.78 -54.43 -8.47
CA GLY A 462 6.81 -55.52 -8.57
C GLY A 462 7.17 -56.52 -9.67
N LEU A 463 7.59 -56.04 -10.84
CA LEU A 463 8.04 -56.88 -11.94
C LEU A 463 9.34 -57.64 -11.61
N TYR A 464 10.28 -56.98 -10.93
CA TYR A 464 11.50 -57.62 -10.42
C TYR A 464 11.19 -58.70 -9.38
N ALA A 465 10.28 -58.41 -8.43
CA ALA A 465 9.84 -59.39 -7.43
C ALA A 465 9.16 -60.61 -8.05
N GLN A 466 8.34 -60.43 -9.08
CA GLN A 466 7.70 -61.55 -9.78
C GLN A 466 8.72 -62.38 -10.58
N ASN A 467 9.58 -61.74 -11.38
CA ASN A 467 10.46 -62.44 -12.31
C ASN A 467 11.75 -62.97 -11.67
N ASP A 468 12.42 -62.17 -10.83
CA ASP A 468 13.76 -62.46 -10.31
C ASP A 468 13.76 -63.08 -8.91
N ILE A 469 12.64 -63.03 -8.19
CA ILE A 469 12.48 -63.61 -6.84
C ILE A 469 11.43 -64.73 -6.84
N GLY A 470 10.20 -64.44 -7.31
CA GLY A 470 9.09 -65.39 -7.32
C GLY A 470 9.23 -66.52 -8.35
N ALA A 471 9.64 -66.19 -9.58
CA ALA A 471 9.87 -67.16 -10.66
C ALA A 471 11.32 -67.72 -10.69
N TYR A 472 12.10 -67.48 -9.64
CA TYR A 472 13.50 -67.87 -9.58
C TYR A 472 13.68 -69.41 -9.63
N ARG A 473 14.51 -69.87 -10.56
CA ARG A 473 14.90 -71.29 -10.68
C ARG A 473 16.29 -71.48 -10.06
N PRO A 474 16.43 -72.28 -8.98
CA PRO A 474 17.74 -72.55 -8.36
C PRO A 474 18.71 -73.21 -9.36
N ALA A 475 19.94 -72.72 -9.43
CA ALA A 475 21.01 -73.39 -10.15
C ALA A 475 21.55 -74.58 -9.32
N PRO A 476 22.32 -75.51 -9.92
CA PRO A 476 22.85 -76.68 -9.20
C PRO A 476 23.69 -76.34 -7.95
N GLY A 477 24.37 -75.18 -7.94
CA GLY A 477 25.10 -74.69 -6.77
C GLY A 477 24.19 -74.18 -5.64
N ASP A 478 23.04 -73.59 -5.97
CA ASP A 478 22.08 -73.04 -5.00
C ASP A 478 21.36 -74.17 -4.23
N ILE A 479 21.23 -75.35 -4.84
CA ILE A 479 20.71 -76.56 -4.18
C ILE A 479 21.69 -77.07 -3.11
N ALA A 480 23.00 -76.86 -3.28
CA ALA A 480 24.03 -77.23 -2.31
C ALA A 480 24.20 -76.21 -1.15
N TYR A 481 23.50 -75.06 -1.21
CA TYR A 481 23.59 -73.98 -0.22
C TYR A 481 23.42 -74.43 1.25
N PRO A 482 22.51 -75.35 1.63
CA PRO A 482 22.42 -75.84 3.01
C PRO A 482 23.67 -76.58 3.49
N GLN A 483 24.38 -77.25 2.59
CA GLN A 483 25.64 -77.95 2.91
C GLN A 483 26.80 -76.96 3.05
N MET A 484 26.84 -75.92 2.20
CA MET A 484 27.80 -74.81 2.37
C MET A 484 27.65 -74.12 3.73
N LEU A 485 26.42 -73.80 4.16
CA LEU A 485 26.18 -73.20 5.48
C LEU A 485 26.65 -74.09 6.64
N GLN A 486 26.51 -75.42 6.53
CA GLN A 486 27.03 -76.35 7.54
C GLN A 486 28.57 -76.41 7.53
N MET A 487 29.19 -76.35 6.35
CA MET A 487 30.65 -76.33 6.22
C MET A 487 31.26 -75.05 6.79
N ILE A 488 30.65 -73.89 6.51
CA ILE A 488 31.05 -72.58 7.08
C ILE A 488 30.94 -72.60 8.62
N ARG A 489 29.82 -73.08 9.18
CA ARG A 489 29.68 -73.21 10.65
C ARG A 489 30.70 -74.16 11.29
N LYS A 490 31.14 -75.21 10.59
CA LYS A 490 32.21 -76.09 11.08
C LYS A 490 33.55 -75.36 11.09
N ILE A 491 33.89 -74.65 10.02
CA ILE A 491 35.11 -73.83 9.94
C ILE A 491 35.12 -72.76 11.04
N GLU A 492 34.03 -72.01 11.22
CA GLU A 492 33.90 -71.03 12.31
C GLU A 492 34.08 -71.66 13.71
N ASN A 493 33.54 -72.86 13.93
CA ASN A 493 33.68 -73.54 15.21
C ASN A 493 35.11 -74.08 15.41
N GLU A 494 35.75 -74.59 14.36
CA GLU A 494 37.15 -75.03 14.39
C GLU A 494 38.12 -73.85 14.59
N GLU A 495 37.83 -72.67 14.05
CA GLU A 495 38.57 -71.43 14.31
C GLU A 495 38.34 -70.93 15.74
N LYS A 496 37.10 -70.91 16.24
CA LYS A 496 36.79 -70.56 17.64
C LYS A 496 37.46 -71.52 18.63
N GLU A 497 37.50 -72.82 18.33
CA GLU A 497 38.21 -73.82 19.14
C GLU A 497 39.74 -73.68 19.09
N LYS A 498 40.32 -73.21 17.97
CA LYS A 498 41.75 -72.88 17.89
C LYS A 498 42.08 -71.63 18.70
N ASN A 499 41.31 -70.56 18.53
CA ASN A 499 41.49 -69.30 19.27
C ASN A 499 41.20 -69.42 20.77
N GLN A 500 40.50 -70.47 21.23
CA GLN A 500 40.39 -70.80 22.66
C GLN A 500 41.54 -71.67 23.20
N LYS A 501 42.30 -72.36 22.33
CA LYS A 501 43.44 -73.21 22.71
C LYS A 501 44.77 -72.47 22.62
N GLU A 502 44.89 -71.53 21.69
CA GLU A 502 46.01 -70.58 21.60
C GLU A 502 45.59 -69.27 22.30
N GLY A 503 46.02 -69.11 23.55
CA GLY A 503 45.69 -67.96 24.40
C GLY A 503 46.36 -66.66 23.94
N VAL A 504 45.90 -66.11 22.82
CA VAL A 504 46.38 -64.87 22.21
C VAL A 504 45.22 -63.87 22.16
N GLU A 505 45.19 -62.97 23.14
CA GLU A 505 44.47 -61.70 22.99
C GLU A 505 45.22 -60.83 21.99
N ASP A 506 44.97 -61.01 20.70
CA ASP A 506 45.35 -60.00 19.72
C ASP A 506 44.31 -59.85 18.61
N LYS A 507 44.12 -58.60 18.18
CA LYS A 507 43.03 -58.20 17.31
C LYS A 507 43.23 -58.71 15.88
N VAL A 508 42.40 -59.66 15.46
CA VAL A 508 42.17 -59.94 14.03
C VAL A 508 40.95 -59.16 13.54
N ASP A 509 40.99 -57.83 13.70
CA ASP A 509 40.14 -56.88 12.96
C ASP A 509 40.64 -56.73 11.51
N THR A 510 40.93 -57.85 10.84
CA THR A 510 41.41 -57.86 9.45
C THR A 510 40.73 -58.96 8.66
N ALA A 511 39.60 -58.58 8.05
CA ALA A 511 39.03 -59.14 6.84
C ALA A 511 38.89 -60.69 6.80
N THR A 512 37.67 -61.20 6.63
CA THR A 512 36.94 -60.83 5.42
C THR A 512 35.44 -60.76 5.66
N ALA A 513 34.95 -59.53 5.81
CA ALA A 513 33.60 -59.15 5.39
C ALA A 513 33.45 -59.18 3.85
N ILE A 514 34.01 -60.21 3.20
CA ILE A 514 33.76 -60.61 1.81
C ILE A 514 32.82 -61.81 1.90
N ASP A 515 31.52 -61.67 1.74
CA ASP A 515 30.67 -60.49 1.88
C ASP A 515 29.45 -61.09 2.58
N GLN A 516 28.99 -60.53 3.70
CA GLN A 516 27.89 -61.13 4.46
C GLN A 516 26.63 -61.28 3.58
N HIS A 517 26.51 -60.47 2.52
CA HIS A 517 25.47 -60.55 1.49
C HIS A 517 25.83 -61.43 0.28
N CYS A 518 27.10 -61.77 0.04
CA CYS A 518 27.50 -62.82 -0.92
C CYS A 518 27.17 -64.22 -0.42
N LEU A 519 27.21 -64.44 0.89
CA LEU A 519 26.81 -65.69 1.52
C LEU A 519 25.29 -65.85 1.67
N TRP A 520 24.49 -64.87 1.24
CA TRP A 520 23.03 -64.98 1.23
C TRP A 520 22.52 -65.76 0.03
N TYR A 521 21.50 -66.59 0.25
CA TYR A 521 20.79 -67.27 -0.82
C TYR A 521 20.30 -66.25 -1.89
N PRO A 522 20.44 -66.54 -3.20
CA PRO A 522 20.30 -65.50 -4.22
C PRO A 522 18.98 -64.72 -4.20
N THR A 523 17.85 -65.35 -3.87
CA THR A 523 16.56 -64.63 -3.75
C THR A 523 16.54 -63.69 -2.55
N VAL A 524 17.17 -64.03 -1.42
CA VAL A 524 17.28 -63.15 -0.24
C VAL A 524 18.13 -61.93 -0.59
N ARG A 525 19.27 -62.14 -1.27
CA ARG A 525 20.15 -61.05 -1.75
C ARG A 525 19.40 -60.10 -2.70
N ARG A 526 18.66 -60.66 -3.67
CA ARG A 526 17.82 -59.90 -4.62
C ARG A 526 16.71 -59.12 -3.90
N THR A 527 16.04 -59.73 -2.92
CA THR A 527 14.99 -59.08 -2.11
C THR A 527 15.53 -57.88 -1.35
N VAL A 528 16.65 -58.03 -0.62
CA VAL A 528 17.21 -56.93 0.16
C VAL A 528 17.79 -55.83 -0.73
N LEU A 529 18.38 -56.15 -1.89
CA LEU A 529 18.82 -55.16 -2.86
C LEU A 529 17.63 -54.37 -3.45
N CYS A 530 16.51 -55.04 -3.73
CA CYS A 530 15.29 -54.37 -4.18
C CYS A 530 14.76 -53.42 -3.10
N LEU A 531 14.61 -53.91 -1.85
CA LEU A 531 14.13 -53.12 -0.72
C LEU A 531 15.03 -51.92 -0.41
N SER A 532 16.36 -52.07 -0.47
CA SER A 532 17.30 -50.97 -0.18
C SER A 532 17.24 -49.82 -1.19
N LYS A 533 16.76 -50.07 -2.41
CA LYS A 533 16.53 -49.04 -3.44
C LYS A 533 15.15 -48.40 -3.34
N ILE A 534 14.15 -49.15 -2.85
CA ILE A 534 12.78 -48.66 -2.66
C ILE A 534 12.67 -47.80 -1.39
N PHE A 535 13.32 -48.21 -0.29
CA PHE A 535 13.19 -47.56 1.02
C PHE A 535 13.47 -46.05 1.03
N PRO A 536 14.50 -45.49 0.35
CA PRO A 536 14.72 -44.05 0.28
C PRO A 536 13.67 -43.28 -0.55
N CYS A 537 12.89 -43.99 -1.36
CA CYS A 537 11.90 -43.41 -2.28
C CYS A 537 10.46 -43.47 -1.71
N LEU A 538 10.25 -44.21 -0.61
CA LEU A 538 8.99 -44.24 0.12
C LEU A 538 9.01 -43.19 1.22
N ASP A 539 7.90 -42.46 1.38
CA ASP A 539 7.76 -41.58 2.54
C ASP A 539 7.59 -42.41 3.81
N VAL A 540 8.45 -42.16 4.80
CA VAL A 540 8.42 -42.87 6.10
C VAL A 540 7.13 -42.56 6.87
N SER A 541 6.46 -41.45 6.55
CA SER A 541 5.14 -41.05 7.07
C SER A 541 3.96 -41.90 6.55
N LEU A 542 4.21 -42.86 5.64
CA LEU A 542 3.23 -43.81 5.12
C LEU A 542 3.28 -45.19 5.81
N PHE A 543 4.12 -45.37 6.85
CA PHE A 543 4.33 -46.61 7.60
C PHE A 543 4.04 -46.47 9.10
#